data_AF-A0A4Q3IGK0-F1
#
_entry.id   AF-A0A4Q3IGK0-F1
#
_cell.length_a   1.000
_cell.length_b   1.000
_cell.length_c   1.000
_cell.angle_alpha   90.00
_cell.angle_beta   90.00
_cell.angle_gamma   90.00
#
_symmetry.space_group_name_H-M   'P 1'
#
loop_
_entity.id
_entity.type
_entity.pdbx_description
1 polymer ?
#
loop_
_entity_poly.entity_id
_entity_poly.type
_entity_poly.pdbx_seq_one_letter_code
_entity_poly.pdbx_strand_id
1 'polypeptide(L)'
;MRFSPSFLDDIRDRVPISDVIGRRVTWDRKKSQPGKGDFWACCPFHSEKSPSFHCEDQKGRYHCFGCGVSGDHFRFLVEAEGMSFPEAVERMAGEAGLALPERDAAAEKRDEQRSTILDALKLSAEFFAGVLQEADGAKARAYLRDRGLNPATQKMFGLGYAPDSRNRLKEFLSGRGVGKAEVEASGMVVHGEGIAVSYDRFRDRVMFPISDAQERIIAFGGRALSSEISAKYLNSPETDVFHKGATLFNIARARRAAKAAGTLVVVEGYMDTIALHQAGFENVVAPLGTALTDRQLELLWRNAAEPILCFDGDNAG
;
A
#
# COMPACT_ATOMS: atom_id res chain seq x y z
N MET A 1 4.16 1.81 -14.40
CA MET A 1 4.51 0.38 -14.53
C MET A 1 5.49 0.27 -15.68
N ARG A 2 6.60 -0.46 -15.48
CA ARG A 2 7.70 -0.64 -16.46
C ARG A 2 7.23 -1.23 -17.80
N PHE A 3 6.10 -1.95 -17.81
CA PHE A 3 5.53 -2.61 -18.98
C PHE A 3 4.14 -2.05 -19.27
N SER A 4 3.89 -1.64 -20.51
CA SER A 4 2.54 -1.20 -20.92
C SER A 4 1.60 -2.39 -21.02
N PRO A 5 0.28 -2.21 -20.83
CA PRO A 5 -0.71 -3.26 -21.07
C PRO A 5 -0.57 -3.87 -22.46
N SER A 6 -0.35 -3.04 -23.49
CA SER A 6 -0.15 -3.50 -24.87
C SER A 6 1.07 -4.41 -25.02
N PHE A 7 2.18 -4.12 -24.35
CA PHE A 7 3.38 -4.97 -24.39
C PHE A 7 3.14 -6.32 -23.71
N LEU A 8 2.38 -6.33 -22.62
CA LEU A 8 1.99 -7.57 -21.95
C LEU A 8 1.03 -8.40 -22.82
N ASP A 9 0.12 -7.75 -23.56
CA ASP A 9 -0.77 -8.42 -24.50
C ASP A 9 0.01 -8.99 -25.70
N ASP A 10 0.95 -8.24 -26.27
CA ASP A 10 1.83 -8.72 -27.35
C ASP A 10 2.63 -9.98 -26.95
N ILE A 11 3.03 -10.08 -25.68
CA ILE A 11 3.67 -11.29 -25.14
C ILE A 11 2.68 -12.45 -25.09
N ARG A 12 1.47 -12.24 -24.55
CA ARG A 12 0.44 -13.29 -24.42
C ARG A 12 -0.03 -13.81 -25.77
N ASP A 13 -0.04 -12.96 -26.79
CA ASP A 13 -0.47 -13.32 -28.14
C ASP A 13 0.58 -14.17 -28.89
N ARG A 14 1.85 -14.08 -28.49
CA ARG A 14 2.97 -14.78 -29.16
C ARG A 14 3.36 -16.09 -28.51
N VAL A 15 3.10 -16.25 -27.21
CA VAL A 15 3.46 -17.45 -26.47
C VAL A 15 2.16 -18.10 -25.98
N PRO A 16 1.82 -19.32 -26.42
CA PRO A 16 0.68 -20.05 -25.87
C PRO A 16 0.86 -20.34 -24.38
N ILE A 17 -0.21 -20.18 -23.59
CA ILE A 17 -0.13 -20.41 -22.14
C ILE A 17 0.16 -21.89 -21.81
N SER A 18 -0.26 -22.81 -22.68
CA SER A 18 0.04 -24.23 -22.58
C SER A 18 1.54 -24.53 -22.67
N ASP A 19 2.32 -23.75 -23.42
CA ASP A 19 3.78 -23.92 -23.54
C ASP A 19 4.51 -23.48 -22.28
N VAL A 20 3.95 -22.51 -21.55
CA VAL A 20 4.46 -22.07 -20.25
C VAL A 20 4.13 -23.09 -19.17
N ILE A 21 2.83 -23.42 -19.03
CA ILE A 21 2.33 -24.29 -17.96
C ILE A 21 2.81 -25.74 -18.16
N GLY A 22 2.91 -26.19 -19.42
CA GLY A 22 3.31 -27.55 -19.79
C GLY A 22 4.72 -27.96 -19.36
N ARG A 23 5.53 -26.99 -18.91
CA ARG A 23 6.85 -27.26 -18.32
C ARG A 23 6.76 -27.79 -16.89
N ARG A 24 5.67 -27.47 -16.19
CA ARG A 24 5.46 -27.83 -14.79
C ARG A 24 4.48 -28.97 -14.61
N VAL A 25 3.53 -29.12 -15.53
CA VAL A 25 2.46 -30.13 -15.44
C VAL A 25 2.58 -31.17 -16.54
N THR A 26 2.01 -32.35 -16.30
CA THR A 26 1.80 -33.36 -17.35
C THR A 26 0.37 -33.27 -17.84
N TRP A 27 0.20 -32.96 -19.13
CA TRP A 27 -1.13 -32.87 -19.75
C TRP A 27 -1.81 -34.24 -19.85
N ASP A 28 -3.07 -34.30 -19.45
CA ASP A 28 -3.93 -35.47 -19.57
C ASP A 28 -4.31 -35.66 -21.04
N ARG A 29 -3.84 -36.77 -21.61
CA ARG A 29 -4.01 -37.09 -23.04
C ARG A 29 -5.45 -37.37 -23.46
N LYS A 30 -6.32 -37.75 -22.52
CA LYS A 30 -7.72 -38.13 -22.84
C LYS A 30 -8.64 -36.92 -22.80
N LYS A 31 -8.43 -36.00 -21.87
CA LYS A 31 -9.22 -34.78 -21.70
C LYS A 31 -8.73 -33.64 -22.57
N SER A 32 -7.42 -33.53 -22.80
CA SER A 32 -6.86 -32.44 -23.61
C SER A 32 -7.18 -32.62 -25.08
N GLN A 33 -7.49 -31.52 -25.76
CA GLN A 33 -7.61 -31.43 -27.22
C GLN A 33 -6.59 -30.39 -27.74
N PRO A 34 -5.30 -30.76 -27.91
CA PRO A 34 -4.25 -29.81 -28.29
C PRO A 34 -4.53 -29.07 -29.59
N GLY A 35 -5.18 -29.72 -30.57
CA GLY A 35 -5.58 -29.07 -31.84
C GLY A 35 -6.60 -27.94 -31.69
N LYS A 36 -7.25 -27.80 -30.52
CA LYS A 36 -8.15 -26.69 -30.18
C LYS A 36 -7.54 -25.73 -29.15
N GLY A 37 -6.30 -25.96 -28.72
CA GLY A 37 -5.68 -25.18 -27.64
C GLY A 37 -6.30 -25.46 -26.27
N ASP A 38 -6.90 -26.63 -26.06
CA ASP A 38 -7.61 -27.02 -24.84
C ASP A 38 -6.81 -28.09 -24.09
N PHE A 39 -6.36 -27.77 -22.87
CA PHE A 39 -5.46 -28.62 -22.11
C PHE A 39 -5.97 -28.86 -20.69
N TRP A 40 -5.81 -30.08 -20.22
CA TRP A 40 -6.23 -30.52 -18.90
C TRP A 40 -5.08 -31.19 -18.16
N ALA A 41 -4.90 -30.89 -16.87
CA ALA A 41 -3.90 -31.52 -16.01
C ALA A 41 -4.40 -31.64 -14.56
N CYS A 42 -3.67 -32.35 -13.73
CA CYS A 42 -3.77 -32.17 -12.27
C CYS A 42 -3.19 -30.79 -11.90
N CYS A 43 -3.83 -30.12 -10.96
CA CYS A 43 -3.45 -28.79 -10.53
C CYS A 43 -2.05 -28.74 -9.91
N PRO A 44 -1.19 -27.78 -10.30
CA PRO A 44 0.10 -27.59 -9.65
C PRO A 44 0.01 -26.80 -8.33
N PHE A 45 -1.15 -26.22 -8.00
CA PHE A 45 -1.35 -25.39 -6.81
C PHE A 45 -1.95 -26.15 -5.61
N HIS A 46 -2.54 -27.33 -5.84
CA HIS A 46 -3.04 -28.20 -4.78
C HIS A 46 -2.88 -29.68 -5.16
N SER A 47 -2.81 -30.56 -4.16
CA SER A 47 -2.65 -31.99 -4.42
C SER A 47 -3.97 -32.67 -4.76
N GLU A 48 -4.04 -33.30 -5.94
CA GLU A 48 -5.19 -34.09 -6.39
C GLU A 48 -4.77 -35.28 -7.27
N LYS A 49 -5.69 -36.22 -7.52
CA LYS A 49 -5.47 -37.40 -8.37
C LYS A 49 -6.20 -37.34 -9.71
N SER A 50 -7.23 -36.51 -9.83
CA SER A 50 -8.05 -36.36 -11.04
C SER A 50 -7.78 -35.00 -11.69
N PRO A 51 -7.61 -34.91 -13.02
CA PRO A 51 -7.37 -33.63 -13.69
C PRO A 51 -8.54 -32.67 -13.52
N SER A 52 -8.32 -31.56 -12.82
CA SER A 52 -9.27 -30.44 -12.66
C SER A 52 -8.73 -29.09 -13.13
N PHE A 53 -7.45 -29.02 -13.52
CA PHE A 53 -6.80 -27.82 -14.02
C PHE A 53 -6.97 -27.71 -15.53
N HIS A 54 -7.67 -26.67 -15.97
CA HIS A 54 -7.98 -26.40 -17.36
C HIS A 54 -7.18 -25.18 -17.84
N CYS A 55 -6.56 -25.31 -19.01
CA CYS A 55 -5.75 -24.29 -19.66
C CYS A 55 -6.24 -24.13 -21.10
N GLU A 56 -6.49 -22.88 -21.51
CA GLU A 56 -7.06 -22.54 -22.81
C GLU A 56 -6.20 -21.49 -23.50
N ASP A 57 -5.50 -21.90 -24.57
CA ASP A 57 -4.55 -21.05 -25.29
C ASP A 57 -5.23 -19.86 -25.96
N GLN A 58 -6.40 -20.07 -26.56
CA GLN A 58 -7.15 -19.02 -27.25
C GLN A 58 -7.52 -17.84 -26.33
N LYS A 59 -7.68 -18.10 -25.03
CA LYS A 59 -8.01 -17.07 -24.05
C LYS A 59 -6.80 -16.68 -23.19
N GLY A 60 -5.64 -17.28 -23.41
CA GLY A 60 -4.42 -17.03 -22.65
C GLY A 60 -4.58 -17.20 -21.14
N ARG A 61 -5.41 -18.15 -20.69
CA ARG A 61 -5.78 -18.29 -19.27
C ARG A 61 -5.87 -19.74 -18.80
N TYR A 62 -5.75 -19.91 -17.48
CA TYR A 62 -6.05 -21.16 -16.81
C TYR A 62 -7.10 -20.99 -15.70
N HIS A 63 -7.78 -22.08 -15.39
CA HIS A 63 -8.66 -22.19 -14.23
C HIS A 63 -8.65 -23.62 -13.68
N CYS A 64 -8.57 -23.76 -12.36
CA CYS A 64 -8.75 -25.04 -11.69
C CYS A 64 -10.15 -25.15 -11.10
N PHE A 65 -10.90 -26.16 -11.55
CA PHE A 65 -12.24 -26.45 -11.04
C PHE A 65 -12.23 -27.12 -9.65
N GLY A 66 -11.07 -27.59 -9.17
CA GLY A 66 -10.92 -28.18 -7.84
C GLY A 66 -10.72 -27.14 -6.73
N CYS A 67 -9.77 -26.22 -6.91
CA CYS A 67 -9.41 -25.21 -5.89
C CYS A 67 -9.81 -23.77 -6.25
N GLY A 68 -10.32 -23.53 -7.46
CA GLY A 68 -10.79 -22.22 -7.91
C GLY A 68 -9.69 -21.27 -8.41
N VAL A 69 -8.40 -21.64 -8.33
CA VAL A 69 -7.31 -20.78 -8.80
C VAL A 69 -7.42 -20.51 -10.29
N SER A 70 -7.16 -19.26 -10.70
CA SER A 70 -7.22 -18.83 -12.10
C SER A 70 -6.19 -17.76 -12.38
N GLY A 71 -5.65 -17.73 -13.60
CA GLY A 71 -4.65 -16.75 -13.97
C GLY A 71 -4.29 -16.78 -15.45
N ASP A 72 -3.22 -16.06 -15.76
CA ASP A 72 -2.59 -16.00 -17.07
C ASP A 72 -1.12 -16.46 -16.96
N HIS A 73 -0.36 -16.29 -18.05
CA HIS A 73 1.07 -16.57 -18.14
C HIS A 73 1.87 -16.03 -16.96
N PHE A 74 1.71 -14.73 -16.66
CA PHE A 74 2.51 -14.04 -15.66
C PHE A 74 2.13 -14.49 -14.25
N ARG A 75 0.83 -14.63 -13.97
CA ARG A 75 0.37 -15.11 -12.67
C ARG A 75 0.86 -16.53 -12.39
N PHE A 76 0.89 -17.39 -13.41
CA PHE A 76 1.43 -18.74 -13.27
C PHE A 76 2.91 -18.71 -12.87
N LEU A 77 3.74 -17.94 -13.58
CA LEU A 77 5.17 -17.84 -13.28
C LEU A 77 5.45 -17.24 -11.88
N VAL A 78 4.65 -16.26 -11.48
CA VAL A 78 4.78 -15.64 -10.15
C VAL A 78 4.35 -16.60 -9.04
N GLU A 79 3.15 -17.18 -9.13
CA GLU A 79 2.59 -17.97 -8.03
C GLU A 79 3.10 -19.42 -8.01
N ALA A 80 3.35 -20.04 -9.18
CA ALA A 80 3.77 -21.44 -9.27
C ALA A 80 5.30 -21.61 -9.35
N GLU A 81 6.02 -20.66 -9.95
CA GLU A 81 7.48 -20.71 -10.09
C GLU A 81 8.22 -19.72 -9.18
N GLY A 82 7.50 -18.90 -8.41
CA GLY A 82 8.11 -17.99 -7.43
C GLY A 82 8.90 -16.83 -8.04
N MET A 83 8.66 -16.51 -9.31
CA MET A 83 9.31 -15.38 -9.99
C MET A 83 8.71 -14.06 -9.53
N SER A 84 9.49 -12.98 -9.54
CA SER A 84 8.92 -11.65 -9.49
C SER A 84 8.20 -11.33 -10.81
N PHE A 85 7.21 -10.43 -10.78
CA PHE A 85 6.49 -10.04 -12.00
C PHE A 85 7.42 -9.50 -13.10
N PRO A 86 8.44 -8.65 -12.81
CA PRO A 86 9.40 -8.24 -13.83
C PRO A 86 10.20 -9.41 -14.43
N GLU A 87 10.68 -10.35 -13.62
CA GLU A 87 11.38 -11.54 -14.12
C GLU A 87 10.48 -12.39 -15.02
N ALA A 88 9.20 -12.55 -14.63
CA ALA A 88 8.22 -13.25 -15.44
C ALA A 88 8.00 -12.56 -16.80
N VAL A 89 7.92 -11.23 -16.83
CA VAL A 89 7.81 -10.47 -18.09
C VAL A 89 9.09 -10.56 -18.93
N GLU A 90 10.27 -10.48 -18.31
CA GLU A 90 11.56 -10.61 -19.01
C GLU A 90 11.73 -11.99 -19.65
N ARG A 91 11.39 -13.06 -18.93
CA ARG A 91 11.38 -14.43 -19.47
C ARG A 91 10.42 -14.55 -20.64
N MET A 92 9.18 -14.13 -20.45
CA MET A 92 8.14 -14.28 -21.48
C MET A 92 8.40 -13.41 -22.71
N ALA A 93 9.00 -12.23 -22.56
CA ALA A 93 9.44 -11.40 -23.69
C ALA A 93 10.53 -12.10 -24.51
N GLY A 94 11.48 -12.75 -23.84
CA GLY A 94 12.50 -13.57 -24.50
C GLY A 94 11.92 -14.72 -25.32
N GLU A 95 10.92 -15.41 -24.76
CA GLU A 95 10.18 -16.49 -25.45
C GLU A 95 9.33 -15.96 -26.62
N ALA A 96 8.74 -14.77 -26.47
CA ALA A 96 7.96 -14.09 -27.51
C ALA A 96 8.82 -13.44 -28.61
N GLY A 97 10.15 -13.46 -28.48
CA GLY A 97 11.07 -12.74 -29.37
C GLY A 97 10.85 -11.23 -29.37
N LEU A 98 10.34 -10.68 -28.27
CA LEU A 98 10.07 -9.26 -28.07
C LEU A 98 11.24 -8.60 -27.36
N ALA A 99 11.76 -7.52 -27.92
CA ALA A 99 12.71 -6.67 -27.21
C ALA A 99 12.01 -6.05 -26.00
N LEU A 100 12.66 -6.13 -24.84
CA LEU A 100 12.17 -5.44 -23.65
C LEU A 100 12.20 -3.93 -23.91
N PRO A 101 11.17 -3.18 -23.45
CA PRO A 101 11.22 -1.73 -23.49
C PRO A 101 12.50 -1.22 -22.82
N GLU A 102 13.12 -0.20 -23.41
CA GLU A 102 14.34 0.39 -22.85
C GLU A 102 14.12 0.75 -21.38
N ARG A 103 15.09 0.36 -20.56
CA ARG A 103 15.13 0.75 -19.15
C ARG A 103 15.42 2.24 -19.10
N ASP A 104 14.42 3.05 -18.79
CA ASP A 104 14.67 4.44 -18.39
C ASP A 104 15.43 4.41 -17.06
N ALA A 105 16.76 4.49 -17.14
CA ALA A 105 17.64 4.49 -15.97
C ALA A 105 17.27 5.60 -14.97
N ALA A 106 16.67 6.71 -15.45
CA ALA A 106 16.16 7.75 -14.56
C ALA A 106 14.86 7.30 -13.87
N ALA A 107 13.98 6.53 -14.53
CA ALA A 107 12.82 5.92 -13.89
C ALA A 107 13.21 4.87 -12.85
N GLU A 108 14.16 4.01 -13.16
CA GLU A 108 14.65 2.99 -12.21
C GLU A 108 15.25 3.64 -10.96
N LYS A 109 16.09 4.67 -11.15
CA LYS A 109 16.63 5.44 -10.03
C LYS A 109 15.54 6.13 -9.20
N ARG A 110 14.49 6.67 -9.84
CA ARG A 110 13.33 7.25 -9.12
C ARG A 110 12.57 6.17 -8.34
N ASP A 111 12.35 5.00 -8.91
CA ASP A 111 11.64 3.90 -8.25
C ASP A 111 12.46 3.34 -7.07
N GLU A 112 13.78 3.20 -7.23
CA GLU A 112 14.69 2.81 -6.16
C GLU A 112 14.68 3.83 -5.02
N GLN A 113 14.80 5.13 -5.33
CA GLN A 113 14.70 6.21 -4.34
C GLN A 113 13.35 6.21 -3.61
N ARG A 114 12.24 5.99 -4.34
CA ARG A 114 10.92 5.85 -3.71
C ARG A 114 10.87 4.65 -2.77
N SER A 115 11.47 3.53 -3.15
CA SER A 115 11.52 2.32 -2.32
C SER A 115 12.25 2.57 -1.01
N THR A 116 13.43 3.20 -1.06
CA THR A 116 14.22 3.49 0.16
C THR A 116 13.52 4.46 1.09
N ILE A 117 12.78 5.44 0.54
CA ILE A 117 11.93 6.34 1.34
C ILE A 117 10.81 5.55 2.04
N LEU A 118 10.14 4.63 1.33
CA LEU A 118 9.08 3.80 1.91
C LEU A 118 9.62 2.90 3.03
N ASP A 119 10.82 2.36 2.88
CA ASP A 119 11.47 1.55 3.92
C ASP A 119 11.78 2.39 5.17
N ALA A 120 12.27 3.62 5.01
CA ALA A 120 12.49 4.54 6.11
C ALA A 120 11.18 4.88 6.86
N LEU A 121 10.08 5.08 6.13
CA LEU A 121 8.75 5.35 6.69
C LEU A 121 8.18 4.14 7.42
N LYS A 122 8.38 2.93 6.88
CA LYS A 122 8.01 1.67 7.55
C LYS A 122 8.76 1.51 8.87
N LEU A 123 10.08 1.69 8.88
CA LEU A 123 10.89 1.66 10.11
C LEU A 123 10.47 2.72 11.11
N SER A 124 10.07 3.91 10.63
CA SER A 124 9.54 4.97 11.49
C SER A 124 8.21 4.57 12.14
N ALA A 125 7.33 3.86 11.41
CA ALA A 125 6.08 3.34 11.97
C ALA A 125 6.35 2.30 13.08
N GLU A 126 7.30 1.38 12.84
CA GLU A 126 7.75 0.41 13.84
C GLU A 126 8.30 1.10 15.09
N PHE A 127 9.14 2.12 14.91
CA PHE A 127 9.68 2.93 16.00
C PHE A 127 8.57 3.59 16.81
N PHE A 128 7.67 4.35 16.19
CA PHE A 128 6.63 5.08 16.92
C PHE A 128 5.66 4.12 17.62
N ALA A 129 5.29 3.01 17.01
CA ALA A 129 4.47 1.98 17.64
C ALA A 129 5.18 1.36 18.85
N GLY A 130 6.49 1.12 18.76
CA GLY A 130 7.32 0.65 19.86
C GLY A 130 7.38 1.65 21.02
N VAL A 131 7.73 2.91 20.74
CA VAL A 131 7.81 3.96 21.76
C VAL A 131 6.46 4.20 22.45
N LEU A 132 5.33 4.03 21.73
CA LEU A 132 4.00 4.10 22.33
C LEU A 132 3.80 3.05 23.43
N GLN A 133 4.53 1.93 23.46
CA GLN A 133 4.45 0.91 24.50
C GLN A 133 5.43 1.12 25.66
N GLU A 134 6.43 1.98 25.48
CA GLU A 134 7.47 2.26 26.50
C GLU A 134 6.96 3.20 27.60
N ALA A 135 7.82 3.51 28.58
CA ALA A 135 7.51 4.48 29.64
C ALA A 135 7.15 5.86 29.05
N ASP A 136 7.89 6.32 28.03
CA ASP A 136 7.67 7.61 27.38
C ASP A 136 6.26 7.72 26.75
N GLY A 137 5.72 6.60 26.26
CA GLY A 137 4.38 6.53 25.68
C GLY A 137 3.23 6.62 26.69
N ALA A 138 3.49 6.68 28.00
CA ALA A 138 2.44 6.62 29.02
C ALA A 138 1.36 7.70 28.87
N LYS A 139 1.76 8.96 28.61
CA LYS A 139 0.83 10.08 28.38
C LYS A 139 0.02 9.89 27.09
N ALA A 140 0.66 9.41 26.02
CA ALA A 140 -0.01 9.12 24.75
C ALA A 140 -1.06 8.01 24.90
N ARG A 141 -0.73 6.91 25.60
CA ARG A 141 -1.68 5.82 25.90
C ARG A 141 -2.85 6.31 26.75
N ALA A 142 -2.60 7.15 27.76
CA ALA A 142 -3.65 7.74 28.57
C ALA A 142 -4.59 8.60 27.71
N TYR A 143 -4.04 9.49 26.90
CA TYR A 143 -4.80 10.30 25.95
C TYR A 143 -5.67 9.46 25.00
N LEU A 144 -5.11 8.41 24.39
CA LEU A 144 -5.85 7.53 23.47
C LEU A 144 -7.00 6.80 24.17
N ARG A 145 -6.79 6.34 25.40
CA ARG A 145 -7.82 5.71 26.22
C ARG A 145 -8.92 6.72 26.61
N ASP A 146 -8.56 7.93 27.00
CA ASP A 146 -9.52 8.97 27.37
C ASP A 146 -10.34 9.43 26.14
N ARG A 147 -9.81 9.23 24.93
CA ARG A 147 -10.53 9.37 23.66
C ARG A 147 -11.35 8.14 23.27
N GLY A 148 -11.41 7.11 24.11
CA GLY A 148 -12.21 5.90 23.88
C GLY A 148 -11.62 4.93 22.85
N LEU A 149 -10.36 5.10 22.42
CA LEU A 149 -9.74 4.20 21.45
C LEU A 149 -9.20 2.94 22.13
N ASN A 150 -9.80 1.80 21.82
CA ASN A 150 -9.41 0.53 22.43
C ASN A 150 -8.06 0.02 21.84
N PRO A 151 -7.34 -0.87 22.55
CA PRO A 151 -6.03 -1.36 22.10
C PRO A 151 -6.05 -2.07 20.72
N ALA A 152 -7.14 -2.75 20.37
CA ALA A 152 -7.26 -3.41 19.07
C ALA A 152 -7.33 -2.39 17.93
N THR A 153 -8.09 -1.31 18.11
CA THR A 153 -8.17 -0.18 17.19
C THR A 153 -6.82 0.52 17.07
N GLN A 154 -6.15 0.79 18.20
CA GLN A 154 -4.81 1.40 18.20
C GLN A 154 -3.81 0.57 17.37
N LYS A 155 -3.81 -0.76 17.56
CA LYS A 155 -2.96 -1.68 16.78
C LYS A 155 -3.37 -1.73 15.31
N MET A 156 -4.66 -1.80 15.01
CA MET A 156 -5.19 -1.88 13.64
C MET A 156 -4.79 -0.67 12.79
N PHE A 157 -4.83 0.53 13.38
CA PHE A 157 -4.41 1.78 12.74
C PHE A 157 -2.90 2.05 12.86
N GLY A 158 -2.16 1.19 13.56
CA GLY A 158 -0.71 1.34 13.76
C GLY A 158 -0.34 2.60 14.53
N LEU A 159 -1.19 3.03 15.47
CA LEU A 159 -0.95 4.26 16.24
C LEU A 159 0.38 4.17 17.00
N GLY A 160 1.08 5.29 17.06
CA GLY A 160 2.39 5.38 17.69
C GLY A 160 2.55 6.65 18.51
N TYR A 161 3.75 6.86 19.04
CA TYR A 161 4.12 8.06 19.77
C TYR A 161 5.52 8.54 19.36
N ALA A 162 5.62 9.81 19.00
CA ALA A 162 6.88 10.50 18.80
C ALA A 162 7.30 11.15 20.13
N PRO A 163 8.40 10.71 20.76
CA PRO A 163 8.84 11.24 22.05
C PRO A 163 9.30 12.68 21.91
N ASP A 164 9.35 13.41 23.04
CA ASP A 164 9.92 14.77 23.07
C ASP A 164 11.45 14.73 22.96
N SER A 165 11.94 14.38 21.78
CA SER A 165 13.37 14.30 21.46
C SER A 165 13.62 14.88 20.08
N ARG A 166 14.79 15.50 19.90
CA ARG A 166 15.19 16.11 18.62
C ARG A 166 15.92 15.14 17.69
N ASN A 167 16.28 13.95 18.13
CA ASN A 167 17.19 13.07 17.40
C ASN A 167 16.90 11.58 17.54
N ARG A 168 16.03 11.16 18.45
CA ARG A 168 15.85 9.74 18.77
C ARG A 168 15.35 8.91 17.59
N LEU A 169 14.43 9.43 16.77
CA LEU A 169 14.00 8.74 15.55
C LEU A 169 15.15 8.69 14.54
N LYS A 170 15.80 9.83 14.27
CA LYS A 170 16.92 9.90 13.33
C LYS A 170 18.03 8.90 13.71
N GLU A 171 18.40 8.82 14.98
CA GLU A 171 19.41 7.89 15.48
C GLU A 171 18.96 6.44 15.36
N PHE A 172 17.68 6.14 15.63
CA PHE A 172 17.12 4.81 15.39
C PHE A 172 17.22 4.41 13.91
N LEU A 173 16.82 5.28 13.00
CA LEU A 173 16.86 5.02 11.55
C LEU A 173 18.31 4.83 11.06
N SER A 174 19.23 5.70 11.48
CA SER A 174 20.65 5.54 11.16
C SER A 174 21.24 4.23 11.73
N GLY A 175 20.85 3.84 12.95
CA GLY A 175 21.23 2.55 13.55
C GLY A 175 20.65 1.34 12.81
N ARG A 176 19.60 1.53 12.01
CA ARG A 176 19.01 0.52 11.11
C ARG A 176 19.60 0.56 9.69
N GLY A 177 20.62 1.39 9.44
CA GLY A 177 21.28 1.50 8.15
C GLY A 177 20.57 2.41 7.14
N VAL A 178 19.56 3.17 7.56
CA VAL A 178 18.91 4.16 6.68
C VAL A 178 19.85 5.34 6.49
N GLY A 179 20.18 5.64 5.24
CA GLY A 179 21.07 6.74 4.89
C GLY A 179 20.47 8.12 5.17
N LYS A 180 21.34 9.12 5.29
CA LYS A 180 20.94 10.50 5.62
C LYS A 180 19.97 11.07 4.58
N ALA A 181 20.23 10.84 3.29
CA ALA A 181 19.43 11.37 2.21
C ALA A 181 18.00 10.79 2.22
N GLU A 182 17.87 9.51 2.55
CA GLU A 182 16.60 8.80 2.67
C GLU A 182 15.78 9.30 3.86
N VAL A 183 16.44 9.52 5.02
CA VAL A 183 15.77 10.10 6.20
C VAL A 183 15.26 11.51 5.90
N GLU A 184 16.06 12.34 5.23
CA GLU A 184 15.67 13.69 4.80
C GLU A 184 14.51 13.66 3.80
N ALA A 185 14.61 12.83 2.75
CA ALA A 185 13.59 12.68 1.72
C ALA A 185 12.26 12.09 2.24
N SER A 186 12.29 11.33 3.34
CA SER A 186 11.07 10.80 3.99
C SER A 186 10.25 11.88 4.72
N GLY A 187 10.82 13.07 4.94
CA GLY A 187 10.17 14.14 5.70
C GLY A 187 10.09 13.88 7.21
N MET A 188 10.80 12.88 7.74
CA MET A 188 10.84 12.56 9.18
C MET A 188 11.74 13.50 9.98
N VAL A 189 12.59 14.27 9.31
CA VAL A 189 13.44 15.30 9.91
C VAL A 189 13.20 16.67 9.28
N VAL A 190 13.50 17.71 10.03
CA VAL A 190 13.62 19.09 9.53
C VAL A 190 15.09 19.34 9.22
N HIS A 191 15.39 19.76 8.00
CA HIS A 191 16.73 20.01 7.47
C HIS A 191 16.67 21.15 6.43
N GLY A 192 17.81 21.61 5.94
CA GLY A 192 17.90 22.64 4.90
C GLY A 192 18.80 23.82 5.27
N GLU A 193 18.69 24.91 4.51
CA GLU A 193 19.47 26.12 4.71
C GLU A 193 19.23 26.71 6.11
N GLY A 194 20.31 27.10 6.80
CA GLY A 194 20.25 27.61 8.17
C GLY A 194 20.08 26.53 9.26
N ILE A 195 19.96 25.24 8.90
CA ILE A 195 19.87 24.14 9.86
C ILE A 195 21.17 23.33 9.83
N ALA A 196 22.08 23.63 10.76
CA ALA A 196 23.38 22.97 10.85
C ALA A 196 23.27 21.45 11.09
N VAL A 197 22.30 21.03 11.90
CA VAL A 197 22.03 19.61 12.21
C VAL A 197 20.54 19.35 12.08
N SER A 198 20.19 18.40 11.21
CA SER A 198 18.79 17.97 11.05
C SER A 198 18.24 17.39 12.35
N TYR A 199 16.95 17.57 12.59
CA TYR A 199 16.29 17.12 13.82
C TYR A 199 14.90 16.55 13.55
N ASP A 200 14.44 15.66 14.42
CA ASP A 200 13.15 14.97 14.29
C ASP A 200 12.00 15.97 14.14
N ARG A 201 11.18 15.77 13.10
CA ARG A 201 10.06 16.64 12.77
C ARG A 201 8.94 16.52 13.79
N PHE A 202 8.60 15.29 14.17
CA PHE A 202 7.53 14.98 15.11
C PHE A 202 8.12 14.80 16.50
N ARG A 203 7.58 15.54 17.48
CA ARG A 203 8.00 15.52 18.89
C ARG A 203 6.79 15.74 19.77
N ASP A 204 6.70 15.01 20.87
CA ASP A 204 5.57 15.00 21.81
C ASP A 204 4.20 14.87 21.11
N ARG A 205 4.09 13.88 20.22
CA ARG A 205 2.89 13.69 19.39
C ARG A 205 2.43 12.24 19.34
N VAL A 206 1.12 12.04 19.43
CA VAL A 206 0.48 10.79 19.00
C VAL A 206 0.57 10.73 17.48
N MET A 207 1.08 9.63 16.97
CA MET A 207 1.39 9.43 15.56
C MET A 207 0.32 8.57 14.88
N PHE A 208 -0.12 9.03 13.71
CA PHE A 208 -1.10 8.41 12.85
C PHE A 208 -0.42 8.07 11.52
N PRO A 209 -0.06 6.79 11.26
CA PRO A 209 0.50 6.40 9.99
C PRO A 209 -0.51 6.61 8.86
N ILE A 210 -0.05 7.18 7.74
CA ILE A 210 -0.86 7.43 6.54
C ILE A 210 -0.39 6.44 5.48
N SER A 211 -1.33 5.63 4.98
CA SER A 211 -1.04 4.62 3.95
C SER A 211 -1.56 5.03 2.59
N ASP A 212 -0.87 4.60 1.53
CA ASP A 212 -1.42 4.60 0.18
C ASP A 212 -2.48 3.50 -0.01
N ALA A 213 -3.06 3.42 -1.20
CA ALA A 213 -4.04 2.39 -1.53
C ALA A 213 -3.48 0.95 -1.47
N GLN A 214 -2.16 0.77 -1.57
CA GLN A 214 -1.45 -0.49 -1.44
C GLN A 214 -1.03 -0.81 0.00
N GLU A 215 -1.53 -0.04 0.99
CA GLU A 215 -1.24 -0.20 2.42
C GLU A 215 0.22 0.10 2.83
N ARG A 216 1.02 0.71 1.95
CA ARG A 216 2.37 1.14 2.29
C ARG A 216 2.30 2.44 3.06
N ILE A 217 3.10 2.58 4.13
CA ILE A 217 3.18 3.84 4.88
C ILE A 217 3.92 4.87 4.03
N ILE A 218 3.24 5.96 3.71
CA ILE A 218 3.77 7.04 2.87
C ILE A 218 3.99 8.34 3.64
N ALA A 219 3.37 8.50 4.81
CA ALA A 219 3.49 9.69 5.63
C ALA A 219 2.97 9.46 7.05
N PHE A 220 3.03 10.51 7.88
CA PHE A 220 2.44 10.53 9.21
C PHE A 220 1.66 11.83 9.45
N GLY A 221 0.56 11.69 10.19
CA GLY A 221 -0.04 12.77 10.95
C GLY A 221 0.40 12.68 12.42
N GLY A 222 0.47 13.82 13.10
CA GLY A 222 0.90 13.92 14.49
C GLY A 222 0.04 14.88 15.30
N ARG A 223 -0.64 14.38 16.33
CA ARG A 223 -1.44 15.18 17.28
C ARG A 223 -0.60 15.54 18.50
N ALA A 224 -0.46 16.83 18.79
CA ALA A 224 0.21 17.31 20.00
C ALA A 224 -0.56 16.87 21.25
N LEU A 225 0.16 16.44 22.29
CA LEU A 225 -0.43 16.14 23.60
C LEU A 225 -0.60 17.39 24.46
N SER A 226 0.35 18.32 24.39
CA SER A 226 0.29 19.60 25.08
C SER A 226 -0.55 20.64 24.31
N SER A 227 -1.36 21.40 25.04
CA SER A 227 -2.09 22.57 24.52
C SER A 227 -1.20 23.79 24.26
N GLU A 228 0.03 23.80 24.78
CA GLU A 228 1.01 24.88 24.58
C GLU A 228 1.70 24.79 23.22
N ILE A 229 1.61 23.65 22.54
CA ILE A 229 2.18 23.45 21.21
C ILE A 229 1.25 24.11 20.19
N SER A 230 1.77 25.12 19.49
CA SER A 230 1.01 25.99 18.58
C SER A 230 0.22 25.24 17.48
N ALA A 231 0.75 24.12 16.97
CA ALA A 231 0.07 23.29 15.99
C ALA A 231 -0.50 22.01 16.63
N LYS A 232 -1.81 21.99 16.88
CA LYS A 232 -2.56 20.84 17.41
C LYS A 232 -2.37 19.58 16.56
N TYR A 233 -2.35 19.73 15.24
CA TYR A 233 -2.03 18.68 14.28
C TYR A 233 -0.90 19.12 13.36
N LEU A 234 -0.04 18.16 13.00
CA LEU A 234 1.07 18.34 12.06
C LEU A 234 1.08 17.15 11.11
N ASN A 235 1.18 17.39 9.81
CA ASN A 235 1.39 16.34 8.83
C ASN A 235 2.83 16.37 8.31
N SER A 236 3.27 15.23 7.77
CA SER A 236 4.47 15.17 6.93
C SER A 236 4.42 16.26 5.85
N PRO A 237 5.59 16.80 5.45
CA PRO A 237 5.65 17.68 4.28
C PRO A 237 5.33 16.87 3.00
N GLU A 238 5.13 17.55 1.88
CA GLU A 238 5.09 16.88 0.57
C GLU A 238 6.43 16.15 0.33
N THR A 239 6.35 14.93 -0.21
CA THR A 239 7.51 14.12 -0.61
C THR A 239 7.22 13.40 -1.91
N ASP A 240 8.21 12.74 -2.50
CA ASP A 240 7.99 11.95 -3.71
C ASP A 240 6.95 10.84 -3.51
N VAL A 241 6.82 10.30 -2.30
CA VAL A 241 5.87 9.21 -1.99
C VAL A 241 4.56 9.70 -1.38
N PHE A 242 4.47 10.98 -0.99
CA PHE A 242 3.31 11.54 -0.31
C PHE A 242 2.86 12.89 -0.87
N HIS A 243 1.63 12.89 -1.36
CA HIS A 243 0.93 14.08 -1.80
C HIS A 243 -0.34 14.29 -0.98
N LYS A 244 -0.31 15.29 -0.09
CA LYS A 244 -1.41 15.56 0.86
C LYS A 244 -2.73 15.81 0.13
N GLY A 245 -2.69 16.66 -0.89
CA GLY A 245 -3.85 17.03 -1.69
C GLY A 245 -4.32 15.92 -2.65
N ALA A 246 -3.73 14.73 -2.65
CA ALA A 246 -4.18 13.59 -3.47
C ALA A 246 -4.36 12.31 -2.63
N THR A 247 -4.30 12.43 -1.31
CA THR A 247 -4.38 11.30 -0.37
C THR A 247 -5.51 11.55 0.61
N LEU A 248 -6.24 10.48 0.93
CA LEU A 248 -7.24 10.44 1.98
C LEU A 248 -6.76 9.49 3.08
N PHE A 249 -6.88 9.91 4.34
CA PHE A 249 -6.62 9.04 5.47
C PHE A 249 -7.56 7.83 5.44
N ASN A 250 -7.05 6.66 5.83
CA ASN A 250 -7.76 5.38 5.86
C ASN A 250 -8.25 4.81 4.51
N ILE A 251 -7.93 5.43 3.37
CA ILE A 251 -8.43 4.98 2.05
C ILE A 251 -8.14 3.51 1.74
N ALA A 252 -7.00 2.98 2.17
CA ALA A 252 -6.57 1.61 1.90
C ALA A 252 -7.55 0.56 2.47
N ARG A 253 -8.03 0.79 3.71
CA ARG A 253 -9.02 -0.05 4.38
C ARG A 253 -10.42 0.29 3.89
N ALA A 254 -10.76 1.59 3.88
CA ALA A 254 -12.08 2.08 3.57
C ALA A 254 -12.56 1.68 2.17
N ARG A 255 -11.70 1.67 1.16
CA ARG A 255 -12.07 1.27 -0.22
C ARG A 255 -12.62 -0.16 -0.32
N ARG A 256 -12.16 -1.08 0.54
CA ARG A 256 -12.67 -2.46 0.56
C ARG A 256 -14.07 -2.50 1.13
N ALA A 257 -14.29 -1.83 2.25
CA ALA A 257 -15.59 -1.73 2.90
C ALA A 257 -16.59 -0.93 2.05
N ALA A 258 -16.14 0.10 1.33
CA ALA A 258 -16.96 0.95 0.48
C ALA A 258 -17.66 0.16 -0.64
N LYS A 259 -17.01 -0.87 -1.19
CA LYS A 259 -17.63 -1.72 -2.22
C LYS A 259 -18.88 -2.45 -1.70
N ALA A 260 -18.84 -2.92 -0.47
CA ALA A 260 -19.98 -3.59 0.16
C ALA A 260 -21.04 -2.60 0.65
N ALA A 261 -20.61 -1.45 1.18
CA ALA A 261 -21.50 -0.40 1.69
C ALA A 261 -22.15 0.45 0.58
N GLY A 262 -21.58 0.46 -0.64
CA GLY A 262 -22.02 1.31 -1.75
C GLY A 262 -21.64 2.78 -1.63
N THR A 263 -20.93 3.19 -0.56
CA THR A 263 -20.58 4.58 -0.28
C THR A 263 -19.28 4.70 0.50
N LEU A 264 -18.71 5.92 0.52
CA LEU A 264 -17.64 6.35 1.41
C LEU A 264 -18.16 7.51 2.28
N VAL A 265 -17.90 7.45 3.58
CA VAL A 265 -18.16 8.55 4.50
C VAL A 265 -16.89 9.36 4.69
N VAL A 266 -16.96 10.67 4.46
CA VAL A 266 -15.85 11.61 4.61
C VAL A 266 -16.08 12.43 5.88
N VAL A 267 -15.15 12.33 6.82
CA VAL A 267 -15.15 13.11 8.07
C VAL A 267 -13.95 14.04 8.13
N GLU A 268 -13.87 14.91 9.13
CA GLU A 268 -12.84 15.95 9.19
C GLU A 268 -11.43 15.44 9.45
N GLY A 269 -11.28 14.48 10.34
CA GLY A 269 -9.97 14.17 10.89
C GLY A 269 -9.70 12.70 11.20
N TYR A 270 -8.45 12.47 11.60
CA TYR A 270 -7.94 11.15 12.00
C TYR A 270 -8.78 10.51 13.10
N MET A 271 -9.11 11.29 14.14
CA MET A 271 -9.82 10.79 15.31
C MET A 271 -11.24 10.38 14.97
N ASP A 272 -11.94 11.15 14.14
CA ASP A 272 -13.31 10.88 13.73
C ASP A 272 -13.36 9.64 12.84
N THR A 273 -12.38 9.53 11.93
CA THR A 273 -12.22 8.33 11.09
C THR A 273 -12.01 7.08 11.93
N ILE A 274 -11.11 7.14 12.91
CA ILE A 274 -10.78 5.99 13.77
C ILE A 274 -11.96 5.65 14.70
N ALA A 275 -12.63 6.66 15.25
CA ALA A 275 -13.77 6.47 16.13
C ALA A 275 -14.97 5.85 15.40
N LEU A 276 -15.30 6.34 14.20
CA LEU A 276 -16.36 5.75 13.38
C LEU A 276 -16.02 4.33 12.91
N HIS A 277 -14.77 4.10 12.52
CA HIS A 277 -14.31 2.74 12.21
C HIS A 277 -14.46 1.81 13.42
N GLN A 278 -14.09 2.25 14.62
CA GLN A 278 -14.27 1.46 15.84
C GLN A 278 -15.76 1.19 16.13
N ALA A 279 -16.65 2.09 15.74
CA ALA A 279 -18.10 1.92 15.86
C ALA A 279 -18.72 1.02 14.76
N GLY A 280 -17.92 0.49 13.83
CA GLY A 280 -18.35 -0.44 12.77
C GLY A 280 -18.53 0.21 11.40
N PHE A 281 -18.27 1.51 11.25
CA PHE A 281 -18.29 2.19 9.95
C PHE A 281 -16.90 2.08 9.30
N GLU A 282 -16.61 0.96 8.65
CA GLU A 282 -15.28 0.70 8.08
C GLU A 282 -14.98 1.49 6.80
N ASN A 283 -16.01 2.00 6.13
CA ASN A 283 -15.96 2.76 4.87
C ASN A 283 -15.76 4.29 5.09
N VAL A 284 -14.96 4.67 6.09
CA VAL A 284 -14.76 6.08 6.48
C VAL A 284 -13.35 6.56 6.11
N VAL A 285 -13.25 7.79 5.61
CA VAL A 285 -11.99 8.47 5.26
C VAL A 285 -11.98 9.92 5.75
N ALA A 286 -10.81 10.55 5.78
CA ALA A 286 -10.67 11.98 6.07
C ALA A 286 -9.64 12.66 5.15
N PRO A 287 -9.81 13.95 4.81
CA PRO A 287 -8.77 14.72 4.16
C PRO A 287 -7.57 14.93 5.10
N LEU A 288 -6.40 15.20 4.51
CA LEU A 288 -5.15 15.44 5.23
C LEU A 288 -4.81 16.94 5.35
N GLY A 289 -5.81 17.80 5.16
CA GLY A 289 -5.69 19.26 5.14
C GLY A 289 -7.01 19.91 5.57
N THR A 290 -7.09 21.23 5.45
CA THR A 290 -8.24 22.01 5.90
C THR A 290 -9.45 21.92 4.97
N ALA A 291 -9.24 21.66 3.68
CA ALA A 291 -10.30 21.54 2.69
C ALA A 291 -10.06 20.31 1.81
N LEU A 292 -11.16 19.73 1.32
CA LEU A 292 -11.10 18.73 0.26
C LEU A 292 -10.57 19.38 -1.02
N THR A 293 -9.68 18.68 -1.71
CA THR A 293 -9.16 19.10 -3.01
C THR A 293 -9.89 18.39 -4.15
N ASP A 294 -9.82 18.95 -5.36
CA ASP A 294 -10.37 18.31 -6.56
C ASP A 294 -9.83 16.89 -6.78
N ARG A 295 -8.53 16.67 -6.53
CA ARG A 295 -7.90 15.34 -6.63
C ARG A 295 -8.41 14.36 -5.58
N GLN A 296 -8.74 14.84 -4.37
CA GLN A 296 -9.37 14.00 -3.35
C GLN A 296 -10.82 13.69 -3.72
N LEU A 297 -11.57 14.63 -4.31
CA LEU A 297 -12.91 14.38 -4.84
C LEU A 297 -12.89 13.32 -5.95
N GLU A 298 -11.96 13.43 -6.90
CA GLU A 298 -11.75 12.39 -7.91
C GLU A 298 -11.45 11.02 -7.28
N LEU A 299 -10.61 10.98 -6.23
CA LEU A 299 -10.30 9.75 -5.52
C LEU A 299 -11.55 9.16 -4.83
N LEU A 300 -12.41 9.99 -4.25
CA LEU A 300 -13.68 9.55 -3.68
C LEU A 300 -14.58 8.92 -4.76
N TRP A 301 -14.79 9.62 -5.89
CA TRP A 301 -15.65 9.13 -6.97
C TRP A 301 -15.14 7.86 -7.66
N ARG A 302 -13.82 7.62 -7.66
CA ARG A 302 -13.24 6.35 -8.13
C ARG A 302 -13.60 5.16 -7.23
N ASN A 303 -13.97 5.40 -5.97
CA ASN A 303 -14.23 4.35 -4.99
C ASN A 303 -15.71 4.25 -4.59
N ALA A 304 -16.50 5.31 -4.74
CA ALA A 304 -17.93 5.35 -4.47
C ALA A 304 -18.62 6.40 -5.35
N ALA A 305 -19.77 6.06 -5.95
CA ALA A 305 -20.53 6.98 -6.80
C ALA A 305 -21.11 8.17 -6.01
N GLU A 306 -21.57 7.91 -4.78
CA GLU A 306 -22.18 8.90 -3.89
C GLU A 306 -21.47 8.93 -2.53
N PRO A 307 -20.32 9.63 -2.42
CA PRO A 307 -19.68 9.88 -1.12
C PRO A 307 -20.54 10.78 -0.23
N ILE A 308 -20.56 10.50 1.07
CA ILE A 308 -21.27 11.28 2.08
C ILE A 308 -20.26 12.16 2.83
N LEU A 309 -20.48 13.47 2.82
CA LEU A 309 -19.70 14.40 3.65
C LEU A 309 -20.37 14.54 5.03
N CYS A 310 -19.65 14.20 6.09
CA CYS A 310 -20.11 14.26 7.48
C CYS A 310 -19.09 15.05 8.32
N PHE A 311 -19.09 16.37 8.14
CA PHE A 311 -18.26 17.30 8.91
C PHE A 311 -18.94 17.74 10.20
N ASP A 312 -18.20 18.48 11.04
CA ASP A 312 -18.70 18.95 12.33
C ASP A 312 -19.90 19.90 12.11
N GLY A 313 -20.88 19.82 13.00
CA GLY A 313 -22.12 20.62 12.90
C GLY A 313 -21.94 22.08 13.35
N ASP A 314 -20.83 22.71 13.01
CA ASP A 314 -20.53 24.11 13.30
C ASP A 314 -20.39 24.95 12.02
N ASN A 315 -20.03 26.24 12.14
CA ASN A 315 -19.91 27.12 10.97
C ASN A 315 -18.68 26.83 10.09
N ALA A 316 -17.69 26.10 10.59
CA ALA A 316 -16.46 25.79 9.85
C ALA A 316 -16.61 24.51 9.02
N GLY A 317 -17.40 23.53 9.51
CA GLY A 317 -17.81 22.33 8.78
C GLY A 317 -18.83 22.61 7.67
#